data_AF-A0A8C8CHC2-F1
#
_entry.id   AF-A0A8C8CHC2-F1
#
_cell.length_a   1.000
_cell.length_b   1.000
_cell.length_c   1.000
_cell.angle_alpha   90.00
_cell.angle_beta   90.00
_cell.angle_gamma   90.00
#
_symmetry.space_group_name_H-M   'P 1'
#
loop_
_entity.id
_entity.type
_entity.pdbx_description
1 polymer ?
#
loop_
_entity_poly.entity_id
_entity_poly.type
_entity_poly.pdbx_seq_one_letter_code
_entity_poly.pdbx_strand_id
1 'polypeptide(L)'
;VLAPTTHLIRKRREELNIHKAMEALQEVIHTHAHTRLHTPIPSCLFQENKLKNGRALKTAVKERELARQKAANLLTLRQELKALTKEREKIGALSNHFVNIILIVLESSQFQEAWQVMSRVDSLVQTREELLISIKQNQECCETARTQLTQYLEQNDDRLLHYNNRLAKLQRILDRVRSETMLWESRWAHIQNSATTKAMLLGTIKMATANLYQTTSKKAQDGWGEVALKDTLKQLDKVQKFLSNLICIWEEVNQVQTTQHFQP
;
A
#
# COMPACT_ATOMS: atom_id res chain seq x y z
N VAL A 1 51.97 -37.65 117.44
CA VAL A 1 52.35 -39.02 117.00
C VAL A 1 51.90 -39.98 118.08
N LEU A 2 50.86 -40.80 117.87
CA LEU A 2 50.53 -41.88 118.81
C LEU A 2 50.22 -43.17 118.04
N ALA A 3 51.23 -44.03 118.05
CA ALA A 3 51.27 -45.50 118.00
C ALA A 3 50.43 -46.27 116.94
N PRO A 4 51.07 -47.08 116.05
CA PRO A 4 50.44 -47.90 114.99
C PRO A 4 49.38 -48.91 115.45
N THR A 5 49.26 -49.19 116.74
CA THR A 5 48.24 -50.08 117.34
C THR A 5 46.83 -49.47 117.38
N THR A 6 46.70 -48.15 117.28
CA THR A 6 45.39 -47.47 117.22
C THR A 6 44.75 -47.53 115.83
N HIS A 7 45.54 -47.67 114.76
CA HIS A 7 45.05 -47.64 113.39
C HIS A 7 44.34 -48.95 112.98
N LEU A 8 44.81 -50.11 113.47
CA LEU A 8 44.23 -51.43 113.15
C LEU A 8 42.89 -51.68 113.84
N ILE A 9 42.73 -51.23 115.09
CA ILE A 9 41.46 -51.29 115.82
C ILE A 9 40.46 -50.31 115.18
N ARG A 10 40.92 -49.13 114.78
CA ARG A 10 40.09 -48.16 114.07
C ARG A 10 39.64 -48.69 112.70
N LYS A 11 40.53 -49.33 111.93
CA LYS A 11 40.17 -49.90 110.63
C LYS A 11 39.19 -51.08 110.76
N ARG A 12 39.37 -51.98 111.74
CA ARG A 12 38.38 -53.04 112.01
C ARG A 12 37.04 -52.50 112.51
N ARG A 13 37.04 -51.38 113.24
CA ARG A 13 35.80 -50.71 113.66
C ARG A 13 35.13 -49.98 112.49
N GLU A 14 35.91 -49.42 111.57
CA GLU A 14 35.41 -48.81 110.33
C GLU A 14 34.85 -49.88 109.38
N GLU A 15 35.51 -51.03 109.21
CA GLU A 15 34.98 -52.14 108.40
C GLU A 15 33.72 -52.76 109.02
N LEU A 16 33.67 -52.95 110.34
CA LEU A 16 32.45 -53.42 111.01
C LEU A 16 31.31 -52.39 110.92
N ASN A 17 31.64 -51.10 110.96
CA ASN A 17 30.67 -50.03 110.79
C ASN A 17 30.18 -49.92 109.34
N ILE A 18 31.05 -50.13 108.34
CA ILE A 18 30.67 -50.17 106.93
C ILE A 18 29.83 -51.41 106.67
N HIS A 19 30.18 -52.58 107.23
CA HIS A 19 29.40 -53.80 107.05
C HIS A 19 28.03 -53.70 107.72
N LYS A 20 27.95 -53.12 108.94
CA LYS A 20 26.66 -52.77 109.57
C LYS A 20 25.89 -51.71 108.79
N ALA A 21 26.56 -50.75 108.15
CA ALA A 21 25.90 -49.75 107.31
C ALA A 21 25.40 -50.34 105.99
N MET A 22 26.11 -51.34 105.44
CA MET A 22 25.72 -52.04 104.21
C MET A 22 24.61 -53.04 104.47
N GLU A 23 24.65 -53.79 105.57
CA GLU A 23 23.52 -54.61 106.02
C GLU A 23 22.31 -53.73 106.34
N ALA A 24 22.51 -52.59 107.01
CA ALA A 24 21.43 -51.62 107.22
C ALA A 24 20.88 -51.06 105.90
N LEU A 25 21.71 -50.76 104.90
CA LEU A 25 21.24 -50.31 103.58
C LEU A 25 20.54 -51.44 102.80
N GLN A 26 20.98 -52.69 102.95
CA GLN A 26 20.41 -53.84 102.28
C GLN A 26 19.09 -54.27 102.94
N GLU A 27 18.97 -54.18 104.27
CA GLU A 27 17.69 -54.25 104.99
C GLU A 27 16.78 -53.09 104.59
N VAL A 28 17.29 -51.85 104.47
CA VAL A 28 16.48 -50.69 104.06
C VAL A 28 16.00 -50.81 102.62
N ILE A 29 16.77 -51.38 101.70
CA ILE A 29 16.37 -51.58 100.29
C ILE A 29 15.44 -52.78 100.16
N HIS A 30 15.67 -53.89 100.87
CA HIS A 30 14.71 -55.02 100.87
C HIS A 30 13.40 -54.64 101.56
N THR A 31 13.44 -53.89 102.65
CA THR A 31 12.23 -53.32 103.27
C THR A 31 11.59 -52.25 102.37
N HIS A 32 12.35 -51.39 101.68
CA HIS A 32 11.81 -50.42 100.70
C HIS A 32 11.24 -51.07 99.43
N ALA A 33 11.78 -52.20 98.97
CA ALA A 33 11.30 -52.92 97.81
C ALA A 33 10.07 -53.78 98.14
N HIS A 34 10.03 -54.44 99.30
CA HIS A 34 8.82 -55.13 99.76
C HIS A 34 7.71 -54.16 100.18
N THR A 35 8.03 -52.96 100.70
CA THR A 35 7.00 -51.91 100.89
C THR A 35 6.55 -51.30 99.57
N ARG A 36 7.36 -51.23 98.50
CA ARG A 36 6.91 -50.73 97.18
C ARG A 36 6.15 -51.73 96.32
N LEU A 37 6.23 -53.03 96.59
CA LEU A 37 5.47 -54.07 95.89
C LEU A 37 4.13 -54.41 96.57
N HIS A 38 3.96 -54.08 97.87
CA HIS A 38 2.71 -54.27 98.62
C HIS A 38 2.06 -52.99 99.15
N THR A 39 2.62 -51.80 98.87
CA THR A 39 1.81 -50.58 98.92
C THR A 39 1.08 -50.48 97.59
N PRO A 40 -0.26 -50.52 97.56
CA PRO A 40 -0.95 -49.96 96.43
C PRO A 40 -0.52 -48.50 96.43
N ILE A 41 0.31 -48.07 95.47
CA ILE A 41 0.45 -46.65 95.18
C ILE A 41 -0.99 -46.19 95.08
N PRO A 42 -1.49 -45.33 95.98
CA PRO A 42 -2.89 -44.97 95.97
C PRO A 42 -3.16 -44.47 94.56
N SER A 43 -4.18 -45.03 93.91
CA SER A 43 -4.62 -44.59 92.59
C SER A 43 -4.62 -43.05 92.47
N CYS A 44 -4.88 -42.38 93.59
CA CYS A 44 -4.69 -40.96 93.86
C CYS A 44 -3.36 -40.34 93.37
N LEU A 45 -2.17 -40.89 93.65
CA LEU A 45 -0.88 -40.28 93.24
C LEU A 45 -0.60 -40.43 91.73
N PHE A 46 -1.01 -41.56 91.12
CA PHE A 46 -0.94 -41.74 89.67
C PHE A 46 -1.94 -40.82 88.96
N GLN A 47 -3.12 -40.65 89.54
CA GLN A 47 -4.10 -39.66 89.12
C GLN A 47 -3.53 -38.24 89.22
N GLU A 48 -2.83 -37.92 90.30
CA GLU A 48 -2.22 -36.60 90.54
C GLU A 48 -1.06 -36.31 89.57
N ASN A 49 -0.21 -37.29 89.30
CA ASN A 49 0.85 -37.16 88.29
C ASN A 49 0.27 -37.03 86.88
N LYS A 50 -0.78 -37.81 86.54
CA LYS A 50 -1.53 -37.64 85.30
C LYS A 50 -2.18 -36.25 85.19
N LEU A 51 -2.69 -35.70 86.29
CA LEU A 51 -3.24 -34.35 86.34
C LEU A 51 -2.16 -33.27 86.16
N LYS A 52 -0.99 -33.42 86.81
CA LYS A 52 0.15 -32.50 86.67
C LYS A 52 0.75 -32.55 85.26
N ASN A 53 0.97 -33.74 84.72
CA ASN A 53 1.39 -33.94 83.32
C ASN A 53 0.35 -33.42 82.34
N GLY A 54 -0.94 -33.64 82.60
CA GLY A 54 -2.03 -33.09 81.80
C GLY A 54 -2.07 -31.55 81.81
N ARG A 55 -1.77 -30.92 82.96
CA ARG A 55 -1.65 -29.45 83.07
C ARG A 55 -0.41 -28.93 82.34
N ALA A 56 0.77 -29.53 82.56
CA ALA A 56 2.01 -29.16 81.89
C ALA A 56 1.90 -29.30 80.36
N LEU A 57 1.31 -30.40 79.89
CA LEU A 57 1.05 -30.62 78.46
C LEU A 57 0.07 -29.58 77.90
N LYS A 58 -1.01 -29.25 78.62
CA LYS A 58 -1.93 -28.17 78.21
C LYS A 58 -1.24 -26.81 78.16
N THR A 59 -0.35 -26.49 79.10
CA THR A 59 0.43 -25.25 79.08
C THR A 59 1.41 -25.22 77.91
N ALA A 60 2.14 -26.31 77.65
CA ALA A 60 3.06 -26.41 76.53
C ALA A 60 2.36 -26.32 75.17
N VAL A 61 1.15 -26.89 75.04
CA VAL A 61 0.32 -26.76 73.83
C VAL A 61 -0.15 -25.32 73.66
N LYS A 62 -0.62 -24.65 74.73
CA LYS A 62 -1.00 -23.24 74.68
C LYS A 62 0.18 -22.34 74.31
N GLU A 63 1.37 -22.60 74.84
CA GLU A 63 2.58 -21.85 74.50
C GLU A 63 3.02 -22.09 73.05
N ARG A 64 2.96 -23.33 72.56
CA ARG A 64 3.23 -23.64 71.14
C ARG A 64 2.24 -22.96 70.22
N GLU A 65 0.95 -22.96 70.57
CA GLU A 65 -0.08 -22.30 69.78
C GLU A 65 0.11 -20.78 69.79
N LEU A 66 0.41 -20.18 70.96
CA LEU A 66 0.76 -18.77 71.07
C LEU A 66 2.01 -18.41 70.27
N ALA A 67 3.04 -19.26 70.29
CA ALA A 67 4.26 -19.07 69.51
C ALA A 67 3.98 -19.17 67.99
N ARG A 68 3.10 -20.09 67.58
CA ARG A 68 2.66 -20.23 66.19
C ARG A 68 1.87 -19.00 65.73
N GLN A 69 0.97 -18.50 66.55
CA GLN A 69 0.23 -17.26 66.30
C GLN A 69 1.17 -16.05 66.19
N LYS A 70 2.11 -15.90 67.13
CA LYS A 70 3.12 -14.83 67.06
C LYS A 70 4.02 -14.94 65.84
N ALA A 71 4.43 -16.14 65.44
CA ALA A 71 5.24 -16.37 64.24
C ALA A 71 4.47 -16.06 62.95
N ALA A 72 3.19 -16.45 62.88
CA ALA A 72 2.30 -16.08 61.79
C ALA A 72 2.13 -14.56 61.71
N ASN A 73 1.87 -13.90 62.85
CA ASN A 73 1.76 -12.44 62.94
C ASN A 73 3.07 -11.72 62.57
N LEU A 74 4.24 -12.27 62.92
CA LEU A 74 5.54 -11.72 62.51
C LEU A 74 5.75 -11.85 60.99
N LEU A 75 5.25 -12.92 60.38
CA LEU A 75 5.32 -13.09 58.92
C LEU A 75 4.44 -12.07 58.21
N THR A 76 3.18 -11.91 58.65
CA THR A 76 2.25 -10.93 58.07
C THR A 76 2.78 -9.51 58.24
N LEU A 77 3.25 -9.15 59.44
CA LEU A 77 3.81 -7.82 59.71
C LEU A 77 5.08 -7.54 58.88
N ARG A 78 5.92 -8.56 58.62
CA ARG A 78 7.08 -8.41 57.72
C ARG A 78 6.67 -8.19 56.27
N GLN A 79 5.60 -8.83 55.80
CA GLN A 79 5.07 -8.61 54.46
C GLN A 79 4.48 -7.21 54.33
N GLU A 80 3.75 -6.75 55.34
CA GLU A 80 3.21 -5.38 55.41
C GLU A 80 4.33 -4.33 55.40
N LEU A 81 5.40 -4.52 56.18
CA LEU A 81 6.56 -3.62 56.15
C LEU A 81 7.23 -3.57 54.77
N LYS A 82 7.32 -4.69 54.07
CA LYS A 82 7.84 -4.73 52.69
C LYS A 82 6.92 -4.02 51.69
N ALA A 83 5.61 -4.10 51.86
CA ALA A 83 4.67 -3.37 51.03
C ALA A 83 4.75 -1.86 51.30
N LEU A 84 4.77 -1.46 52.57
CA LEU A 84 4.86 -0.06 52.99
C LEU A 84 6.19 0.59 52.57
N THR A 85 7.30 -0.14 52.61
CA THR A 85 8.60 0.37 52.14
C THR A 85 8.61 0.64 50.63
N LYS A 86 8.06 -0.28 49.82
CA LYS A 86 7.89 -0.04 48.37
C LYS A 86 7.02 1.17 48.08
N GLU A 87 5.93 1.34 48.83
CA GLU A 87 5.05 2.49 48.63
C GLU A 87 5.74 3.80 49.03
N ARG A 88 6.51 3.78 50.13
CA ARG A 88 7.36 4.92 50.53
C ARG A 88 8.38 5.29 49.46
N GLU A 89 9.02 4.30 48.82
CA GLU A 89 9.98 4.53 47.75
C GLU A 89 9.33 5.19 46.53
N LYS A 90 8.14 4.73 46.11
CA LYS A 90 7.37 5.37 45.03
C LYS A 90 7.01 6.81 45.38
N ILE A 91 6.50 7.05 46.58
CA ILE A 91 6.15 8.40 47.06
C ILE A 91 7.40 9.28 47.11
N GLY A 92 8.54 8.75 47.54
CA GLY A 92 9.82 9.45 47.55
C GLY A 92 10.29 9.85 46.15
N ALA A 93 10.16 8.98 45.16
CA ALA A 93 10.50 9.30 43.76
C ALA A 93 9.60 10.40 43.19
N LEU A 94 8.30 10.37 43.52
CA LEU A 94 7.34 11.41 43.14
C LEU A 94 7.66 12.74 43.84
N SER A 95 8.00 12.70 45.13
CA SER A 95 8.40 13.88 45.91
C SER A 95 9.61 14.58 45.30
N ASN A 96 10.62 13.84 44.83
CA ASN A 96 11.77 14.42 44.14
C ASN A 96 11.38 15.16 42.86
N HIS A 97 10.36 14.71 42.12
CA HIS A 97 9.85 15.44 40.94
C HIS A 97 9.18 16.75 41.35
N PHE A 98 8.39 16.75 42.42
CA PHE A 98 7.79 17.99 42.95
C PHE A 98 8.85 18.98 43.44
N VAL A 99 9.91 18.50 44.11
CA VAL A 99 11.03 19.34 44.52
C VAL A 99 11.70 19.98 43.31
N ASN A 100 11.93 19.22 42.23
CA ASN A 100 12.50 19.77 41.00
C ASN A 100 11.57 20.81 40.34
N ILE A 101 10.25 20.59 40.32
CA ILE A 101 9.29 21.57 39.80
C ILE A 101 9.32 22.86 40.63
N ILE A 102 9.35 22.74 41.97
CA ILE A 102 9.46 23.89 42.86
C ILE A 102 10.78 24.64 42.64
N LEU A 103 11.89 23.92 42.43
CA LEU A 103 13.19 24.51 42.11
C LEU A 103 13.13 25.32 40.80
N ILE A 104 12.52 24.75 39.75
CA ILE A 104 12.31 25.43 38.46
C ILE A 104 11.45 26.68 38.63
N VAL A 105 10.39 26.61 39.45
CA VAL A 105 9.55 27.78 39.77
C VAL A 105 10.36 28.85 40.51
N LEU A 106 11.25 28.46 41.42
CA LEU A 106 12.11 29.39 42.15
C LEU A 106 13.14 30.07 41.23
N GLU A 107 13.67 29.35 40.25
CA GLU A 107 14.65 29.87 39.28
C GLU A 107 14.01 30.69 38.16
N SER A 108 12.76 30.38 37.80
CA SER A 108 12.03 31.07 36.75
C SER A 108 11.22 32.25 37.31
N SER A 109 11.45 33.47 36.81
CA SER A 109 10.62 34.64 37.18
C SER A 109 9.20 34.62 36.57
N GLN A 110 8.86 33.56 35.83
CA GLN A 110 7.61 33.45 35.05
C GLN A 110 6.47 32.76 35.80
N PHE A 111 6.75 32.04 36.88
CA PHE A 111 5.76 31.30 37.65
C PHE A 111 5.92 31.59 39.14
N GLN A 112 4.80 31.85 39.83
CA GLN A 112 4.78 32.07 41.28
C GLN A 112 4.55 30.78 42.06
N GLU A 113 3.82 29.81 41.48
CA GLU A 113 3.43 28.58 42.16
C GLU A 113 3.51 27.37 41.22
N ALA A 114 3.81 26.19 41.78
CA ALA A 114 3.99 24.95 41.02
C ALA A 114 2.74 24.52 40.21
N TRP A 115 1.53 24.85 40.67
CA TRP A 115 0.31 24.54 39.92
C TRP A 115 0.22 25.33 38.61
N GLN A 116 0.83 26.52 38.51
CA GLN A 116 0.81 27.33 37.30
C GLN A 116 1.61 26.66 36.18
N VAL A 117 2.71 25.99 36.55
CA VAL A 117 3.49 25.16 35.63
C VAL A 117 2.65 23.98 35.13
N MET A 118 1.94 23.29 36.03
CA MET A 118 1.05 22.18 35.65
C MET A 118 -0.07 22.65 34.72
N SER A 119 -0.76 23.74 35.06
CA SER A 119 -1.81 24.34 34.23
C SER A 119 -1.31 24.76 32.84
N ARG A 120 -0.09 25.31 32.76
CA ARG A 120 0.55 25.64 31.48
C ARG A 120 0.88 24.40 30.66
N VAL A 121 1.39 23.34 31.30
CA VAL A 121 1.66 22.06 30.64
C VAL A 121 0.37 21.44 30.12
N ASP A 122 -0.70 21.42 30.91
CA ASP A 122 -2.00 20.89 30.51
C ASP A 122 -2.56 21.68 29.32
N SER A 123 -2.48 23.02 29.37
CA SER A 123 -2.89 23.88 28.25
C SER A 123 -2.06 23.60 26.99
N LEU A 124 -0.74 23.43 27.11
CA LEU A 124 0.15 23.11 25.98
C LEU A 124 -0.14 21.73 25.40
N VAL A 125 -0.43 20.74 26.24
CA VAL A 125 -0.84 19.39 25.80
C VAL A 125 -2.16 19.46 25.05
N GLN A 126 -3.14 20.21 25.56
CA GLN A 126 -4.40 20.44 24.86
C GLN A 126 -4.18 21.13 23.50
N THR A 127 -3.41 22.22 23.46
CA THR A 127 -3.13 22.93 22.20
C THR A 127 -2.40 22.02 21.21
N ARG A 128 -1.47 21.18 21.69
CA ARG A 128 -0.78 20.20 20.86
C ARG A 128 -1.75 19.20 20.25
N GLU A 129 -2.69 18.67 21.03
CA GLU A 129 -3.69 17.72 20.54
C GLU A 129 -4.58 18.35 19.46
N GLU A 130 -5.06 19.58 19.71
CA GLU A 130 -5.85 20.35 18.74
C GLU A 130 -5.07 20.60 17.44
N LEU A 131 -3.79 20.96 17.54
CA LEU A 131 -2.91 21.15 16.38
C LEU A 131 -2.70 19.84 15.61
N LEU A 132 -2.51 18.71 16.30
CA LEU A 132 -2.35 17.41 15.64
C LEU A 132 -3.61 17.02 14.87
N ILE A 133 -4.78 17.23 15.45
CA ILE A 133 -6.07 17.01 14.78
C ILE A 133 -6.19 17.92 13.55
N SER A 134 -5.88 19.21 13.70
CA SER A 134 -5.95 20.17 12.59
C SER A 134 -4.98 19.83 11.45
N ILE A 135 -3.74 19.43 11.76
CA ILE A 135 -2.77 18.98 10.76
C ILE A 135 -3.30 17.76 10.02
N LYS A 136 -3.85 16.78 10.73
CA LYS A 136 -4.44 15.59 10.11
C LYS A 136 -5.59 15.94 9.16
N GLN A 137 -6.51 16.80 9.60
CA GLN A 137 -7.62 17.26 8.76
C GLN A 137 -7.15 18.03 7.53
N ASN A 138 -6.16 18.91 7.69
CA ASN A 138 -5.56 19.64 6.57
C ASN A 138 -4.89 18.69 5.59
N GLN A 139 -4.19 17.67 6.09
CA GLN A 139 -3.57 16.65 5.25
C GLN A 139 -4.61 15.85 4.47
N GLU A 140 -5.69 15.40 5.11
CA GLU A 140 -6.80 14.71 4.45
C GLU A 140 -7.47 15.61 3.39
N CYS A 141 -7.66 16.91 3.69
CA CYS A 141 -8.17 17.88 2.73
C CYS A 141 -7.24 18.07 1.53
N CYS A 142 -5.92 18.16 1.77
CA CYS A 142 -4.93 18.23 0.70
C CYS A 142 -4.91 16.95 -0.15
N GLU A 143 -4.97 15.77 0.48
CA GLU A 143 -4.99 14.49 -0.21
C GLU A 143 -6.26 14.32 -1.05
N THR A 144 -7.43 14.70 -0.53
CA THR A 144 -8.69 14.69 -1.29
C THR A 144 -8.67 15.67 -2.46
N ALA A 145 -8.19 16.91 -2.28
CA ALA A 145 -8.02 17.85 -3.38
C ALA A 145 -7.04 17.32 -4.45
N ARG A 146 -5.94 16.69 -4.02
CA ARG A 146 -4.93 16.12 -4.92
C ARG A 146 -5.48 14.95 -5.73
N THR A 147 -6.24 14.06 -5.10
CA THR A 147 -6.90 12.93 -5.79
C THR A 147 -7.96 13.41 -6.78
N GLN A 148 -8.78 14.41 -6.43
CA GLN A 148 -9.74 15.02 -7.34
C GLN A 148 -9.05 15.66 -8.56
N LEU A 149 -7.92 16.36 -8.34
CA LEU A 149 -7.13 16.94 -9.42
C LEU A 149 -6.59 15.85 -10.35
N THR A 150 -5.99 14.79 -9.80
CA THR A 150 -5.48 13.68 -10.61
C THR A 150 -6.59 13.04 -11.45
N GLN A 151 -7.75 12.76 -10.85
CA GLN A 151 -8.91 12.21 -11.58
C GLN A 151 -9.39 13.14 -12.68
N TYR A 152 -9.44 14.46 -12.42
CA TYR A 152 -9.80 15.43 -13.44
C TYR A 152 -8.79 15.45 -14.60
N LEU A 153 -7.49 15.39 -14.30
CA LEU A 153 -6.45 15.35 -15.33
C LEU A 153 -6.55 14.07 -16.18
N GLU A 154 -6.67 12.90 -15.55
CA GLU A 154 -6.86 11.61 -16.25
C GLU A 154 -8.10 11.64 -17.16
N GLN A 155 -9.24 12.14 -16.66
CA GLN A 155 -10.45 12.27 -17.47
C GLN A 155 -10.28 13.23 -18.65
N ASN A 156 -9.51 14.31 -18.48
CA ASN A 156 -9.22 15.23 -19.58
C ASN A 156 -8.26 14.62 -20.60
N ASP A 157 -7.26 13.87 -20.15
CA ASP A 157 -6.33 13.17 -21.04
C ASP A 157 -7.06 12.11 -21.87
N ASP A 158 -7.97 11.36 -21.26
CA ASP A 158 -8.84 10.41 -21.95
C ASP A 158 -9.73 11.09 -22.99
N ARG A 159 -10.33 12.25 -22.65
CA ARG A 159 -11.14 13.05 -23.58
C ARG A 159 -10.30 13.58 -24.73
N LEU A 160 -9.11 14.09 -24.44
CA LEU A 160 -8.18 14.63 -25.43
C LEU A 160 -7.74 13.52 -26.39
N LEU A 161 -7.41 12.34 -25.86
CA LEU A 161 -7.06 11.18 -26.67
C LEU A 161 -8.24 10.71 -27.53
N HIS A 162 -9.47 10.71 -26.98
CA HIS A 162 -10.68 10.41 -27.73
C HIS A 162 -10.88 11.38 -28.91
N TYR A 163 -10.78 12.69 -28.67
CA TYR A 163 -10.94 13.70 -29.72
C TYR A 163 -9.82 13.63 -30.76
N ASN A 164 -8.57 13.40 -30.34
CA ASN A 164 -7.44 13.22 -31.27
C ASN A 164 -7.62 12.00 -32.17
N ASN A 165 -8.09 10.88 -31.62
CA ASN A 165 -8.39 9.69 -32.41
C ASN A 165 -9.52 9.95 -33.43
N ARG A 166 -10.56 10.68 -33.02
CA ARG A 166 -11.65 11.08 -33.90
C ARG A 166 -11.18 12.04 -34.99
N LEU A 167 -10.33 13.00 -34.66
CA LEU A 167 -9.71 13.93 -35.60
C LEU A 167 -8.87 13.17 -36.63
N ALA A 168 -8.01 12.25 -36.19
CA ALA A 168 -7.22 11.40 -37.08
C ALA A 168 -8.09 10.55 -38.01
N LYS A 169 -9.22 10.01 -37.52
CA LYS A 169 -10.18 9.28 -38.35
C LYS A 169 -10.80 10.17 -39.43
N LEU A 170 -11.25 11.38 -39.06
CA LEU A 170 -11.83 12.33 -39.99
C LEU A 170 -10.81 12.80 -41.04
N GLN A 171 -9.56 13.04 -40.63
CA GLN A 171 -8.49 13.43 -41.53
C GLN A 171 -8.18 12.34 -42.56
N ARG A 172 -8.12 11.06 -42.14
CA ARG A 172 -7.96 9.94 -43.10
C ARG A 172 -9.11 9.86 -44.11
N ILE A 173 -10.34 10.11 -43.68
CA ILE A 173 -11.50 10.13 -44.59
C ILE A 173 -11.38 11.29 -45.58
N LEU A 174 -11.01 12.48 -45.09
CA LEU A 174 -10.80 13.66 -45.91
C LEU A 174 -9.71 13.43 -46.96
N ASP A 175 -8.57 12.88 -46.56
CA ASP A 175 -7.45 12.60 -47.45
C ASP A 175 -7.82 11.57 -48.51
N ARG A 176 -8.59 10.55 -48.14
CA ARG A 176 -9.13 9.56 -49.09
C ARG A 176 -10.05 10.22 -50.11
N VAL A 177 -11.05 10.99 -49.66
CA VAL A 177 -12.00 11.66 -50.56
C VAL A 177 -11.26 12.63 -51.49
N ARG A 178 -10.31 13.42 -50.97
CA ARG A 178 -9.48 14.31 -51.79
C ARG A 178 -8.68 13.56 -52.85
N SER A 179 -8.08 12.42 -52.50
CA SER A 179 -7.36 11.59 -53.46
C SER A 179 -8.28 11.05 -54.56
N GLU A 180 -9.49 10.60 -54.20
CA GLU A 180 -10.48 10.13 -55.17
C GLU A 180 -10.97 11.27 -56.07
N THR A 181 -11.25 12.44 -55.51
CA THR A 181 -11.62 13.65 -56.27
C THR A 181 -10.53 14.04 -57.26
N MET A 182 -9.27 14.10 -56.83
CA MET A 182 -8.15 14.45 -57.71
C MET A 182 -7.99 13.47 -58.87
N LEU A 183 -8.21 12.16 -58.64
CA LEU A 183 -8.18 11.15 -59.70
C LEU A 183 -9.28 11.39 -60.73
N TRP A 184 -10.50 11.68 -60.28
CA TRP A 184 -11.63 11.94 -61.17
C TRP A 184 -11.50 13.27 -61.92
N GLU A 185 -10.99 14.32 -61.28
CA GLU A 185 -10.69 15.60 -61.92
C GLU A 185 -9.64 15.42 -63.03
N SER A 186 -8.58 14.66 -62.77
CA SER A 186 -7.56 14.35 -63.78
C SER A 186 -8.14 13.60 -64.98
N ARG A 187 -8.96 12.56 -64.72
CA ARG A 187 -9.65 11.81 -65.78
C ARG A 187 -10.60 12.70 -66.59
N TRP A 188 -11.36 13.53 -65.91
CA TRP A 188 -12.29 14.47 -66.54
C TRP A 188 -11.54 15.46 -67.43
N ALA A 189 -10.46 16.06 -66.93
CA ALA A 189 -9.60 16.97 -67.69
C ALA A 189 -9.01 16.28 -68.94
N HIS A 190 -8.59 15.02 -68.82
CA HIS A 190 -8.09 14.26 -69.98
C HIS A 190 -9.17 14.03 -71.05
N ILE A 191 -10.39 13.63 -70.63
CA ILE A 191 -11.54 13.47 -71.54
C ILE A 191 -11.86 14.79 -72.22
N GLN A 192 -11.90 15.89 -71.46
CA GLN A 192 -12.17 17.22 -71.97
C GLN A 192 -11.11 17.65 -73.00
N ASN A 193 -9.82 17.48 -72.70
CA ASN A 193 -8.73 17.79 -73.63
C ASN A 193 -8.82 16.97 -74.92
N SER A 194 -9.15 15.67 -74.81
CA SER A 194 -9.36 14.81 -75.98
C SER A 194 -10.54 15.27 -76.82
N ALA A 195 -11.67 15.62 -76.19
CA ALA A 195 -12.84 16.15 -76.87
C ALA A 195 -12.55 17.48 -77.57
N THR A 196 -11.86 18.41 -76.91
CA THR A 196 -11.44 19.69 -77.50
C THR A 196 -10.52 19.47 -78.69
N THR A 197 -9.56 18.55 -78.59
CA THR A 197 -8.64 18.22 -79.71
C THR A 197 -9.42 17.66 -80.91
N LYS A 198 -10.35 16.73 -80.69
CA LYS A 198 -11.21 16.17 -81.74
C LYS A 198 -12.13 17.23 -82.36
N ALA A 199 -12.72 18.10 -81.54
CA ALA A 199 -13.56 19.19 -82.00
C ALA A 199 -12.78 20.19 -82.84
N MET A 200 -11.55 20.53 -82.44
CA MET A 200 -10.64 21.39 -83.20
C MET A 200 -10.29 20.76 -84.55
N LEU A 201 -9.86 19.48 -84.56
CA LEU A 201 -9.54 18.76 -85.80
C LEU A 201 -10.75 18.71 -86.75
N LEU A 202 -11.94 18.40 -86.22
CA LEU A 202 -13.16 18.41 -87.02
C LEU A 202 -13.43 19.81 -87.60
N GLY A 203 -13.26 20.86 -86.81
CA GLY A 203 -13.37 22.24 -87.28
C GLY A 203 -12.40 22.55 -88.41
N THR A 204 -11.14 22.16 -88.27
CA THR A 204 -10.10 22.33 -89.31
C THR A 204 -10.44 21.58 -90.60
N ILE A 205 -10.86 20.31 -90.49
CA ILE A 205 -11.30 19.52 -91.66
C ILE A 205 -12.48 20.21 -92.35
N LYS A 206 -13.48 20.65 -91.59
CA LYS A 206 -14.64 21.36 -92.15
C LYS A 206 -14.24 22.62 -92.90
N MET A 207 -13.34 23.44 -92.34
CA MET A 207 -12.84 24.65 -92.98
C MET A 207 -12.04 24.34 -94.25
N ALA A 208 -11.11 23.37 -94.19
CA ALA A 208 -10.32 22.98 -95.35
C ALA A 208 -11.20 22.44 -96.50
N THR A 209 -12.16 21.56 -96.20
CA THR A 209 -13.11 21.03 -97.19
C THR A 209 -13.95 22.14 -97.80
N ALA A 210 -14.48 23.08 -96.99
CA ALA A 210 -15.24 24.21 -97.52
C ALA A 210 -14.39 25.09 -98.44
N ASN A 211 -13.14 25.37 -98.07
CA ASN A 211 -12.20 26.15 -98.89
C ASN A 211 -11.88 25.45 -100.22
N LEU A 212 -11.64 24.13 -100.19
CA LEU A 212 -11.41 23.33 -101.40
C LEU A 212 -12.65 23.33 -102.29
N TYR A 213 -13.83 23.07 -101.74
CA TYR A 213 -15.11 23.09 -102.46
C TYR A 213 -15.35 24.42 -103.16
N GLN A 214 -15.16 25.55 -102.45
CA GLN A 214 -15.30 26.87 -103.05
C GLN A 214 -14.33 27.08 -104.21
N THR A 215 -13.09 26.60 -104.08
CA THR A 215 -12.08 26.72 -105.13
C THR A 215 -12.40 25.85 -106.35
N THR A 216 -12.81 24.59 -106.15
CA THR A 216 -13.17 23.68 -107.25
C THR A 216 -14.47 24.11 -107.91
N SER A 217 -15.47 24.53 -107.14
CA SER A 217 -16.74 25.02 -107.66
C SER A 217 -16.56 26.24 -108.56
N LYS A 218 -15.66 27.17 -108.20
CA LYS A 218 -15.30 28.32 -109.06
C LYS A 218 -14.65 27.88 -110.39
N LYS A 219 -13.83 26.83 -110.37
CA LYS A 219 -13.14 26.32 -111.58
C LYS A 219 -14.05 25.47 -112.46
N ALA A 220 -15.02 24.77 -111.89
CA ALA A 220 -15.93 23.88 -112.60
C ALA A 220 -17.03 24.61 -113.41
N GLN A 221 -16.98 25.95 -113.50
CA GLN A 221 -17.96 26.82 -114.19
C GLN A 221 -19.42 26.49 -113.83
N ASP A 222 -19.92 27.07 -112.73
CA ASP A 222 -21.33 27.24 -112.31
C ASP A 222 -22.31 26.04 -112.33
N GLY A 223 -21.90 24.84 -112.73
CA GLY A 223 -22.77 23.65 -112.81
C GLY A 223 -23.03 22.96 -111.46
N TRP A 224 -22.42 23.43 -110.37
CA TRP A 224 -22.53 22.80 -109.06
C TRP A 224 -23.54 23.56 -108.20
N GLY A 225 -24.78 23.06 -108.11
CA GLY A 225 -25.82 23.65 -107.26
C GLY A 225 -25.33 23.92 -105.82
N GLU A 226 -25.86 24.97 -105.19
CA GLU A 226 -25.38 25.44 -103.89
C GLU A 226 -25.43 24.33 -102.82
N VAL A 227 -24.29 24.08 -102.16
CA VAL A 227 -24.19 23.11 -101.05
C VAL A 227 -24.04 23.88 -99.75
N ALA A 228 -24.89 23.54 -98.77
CA ALA A 228 -24.87 24.17 -97.45
C ALA A 228 -23.50 24.05 -96.78
N LEU A 229 -23.04 25.14 -96.15
CA LEU A 229 -21.73 25.24 -95.50
C LEU A 229 -21.51 24.16 -94.40
N LYS A 230 -22.58 23.67 -93.78
CA LYS A 230 -22.52 22.66 -92.71
C LYS A 230 -22.44 21.22 -93.22
N ASP A 231 -22.69 20.99 -94.51
CA ASP A 231 -22.75 19.65 -95.12
C ASP A 231 -21.40 19.27 -95.75
N THR A 232 -20.42 19.01 -94.87
CA THR A 232 -19.03 18.73 -95.25
C THR A 232 -18.89 17.48 -96.12
N LEU A 233 -19.75 16.48 -95.91
CA LEU A 233 -19.72 15.24 -96.69
C LEU A 233 -20.11 15.49 -98.15
N LYS A 234 -21.19 16.25 -98.39
CA LYS A 234 -21.59 16.60 -99.77
C LYS A 234 -20.58 17.51 -100.47
N GLN A 235 -19.95 18.43 -99.74
CA GLN A 235 -18.85 19.24 -100.29
C GLN A 235 -17.69 18.37 -100.76
N LEU A 236 -17.27 17.41 -99.93
CA LEU A 236 -16.18 16.49 -100.26
C LEU A 236 -16.54 15.59 -101.44
N ASP A 237 -17.77 15.08 -101.49
CA ASP A 237 -18.26 14.22 -102.58
C ASP A 237 -18.23 14.93 -103.94
N LYS A 238 -18.57 16.23 -103.96
CA LYS A 238 -18.41 17.06 -105.17
C LYS A 238 -16.94 17.26 -105.52
N VAL A 239 -16.10 17.67 -104.56
CA VAL A 239 -14.65 17.83 -104.77
C VAL A 239 -14.02 16.56 -105.34
N GLN A 240 -14.40 15.39 -104.82
CA GLN A 240 -13.93 14.09 -105.32
C GLN A 240 -14.33 13.87 -106.78
N LYS A 241 -15.60 14.11 -107.14
CA LYS A 241 -16.08 13.99 -108.54
C LYS A 241 -15.30 14.90 -109.49
N PHE A 242 -14.97 16.12 -109.08
CA PHE A 242 -14.14 17.02 -109.90
C PHE A 242 -12.74 16.46 -110.14
N LEU A 243 -12.07 16.01 -109.07
CA LEU A 243 -10.72 15.46 -109.19
C LEU A 243 -10.70 14.19 -110.03
N SER A 244 -11.68 13.29 -109.85
CA SER A 244 -11.83 12.10 -110.69
C SER A 244 -12.02 12.47 -112.16
N ASN A 245 -12.86 13.45 -112.48
CA ASN A 245 -13.02 13.93 -113.86
C ASN A 245 -11.70 14.46 -114.43
N LEU A 246 -10.93 15.24 -113.66
CA LEU A 246 -9.63 15.73 -114.12
C LEU A 246 -8.62 14.60 -114.34
N ILE A 247 -8.61 13.57 -113.49
CA ILE A 247 -7.75 12.40 -113.66
C ILE A 247 -8.14 11.65 -114.93
N CYS A 248 -9.43 11.38 -115.15
CA CYS A 248 -9.90 10.72 -116.37
C CYS A 248 -9.48 11.50 -117.62
N ILE A 249 -9.69 12.82 -117.64
CA ILE A 249 -9.27 13.68 -118.76
C ILE A 249 -7.75 13.61 -118.96
N TRP A 250 -6.98 13.62 -117.88
CA TRP A 250 -5.52 13.54 -117.96
C TRP A 250 -5.04 12.18 -118.50
N GLU A 251 -5.63 11.08 -118.04
CA GLU A 251 -5.34 9.73 -118.55
C GLU A 251 -5.69 9.60 -120.03
N GLU A 252 -6.84 10.14 -120.46
CA GLU A 252 -7.22 10.20 -121.87
C GLU A 252 -6.19 10.98 -122.70
N VAL A 253 -5.78 12.16 -122.24
CA VAL A 253 -4.76 12.98 -122.92
C VAL A 253 -3.42 12.25 -122.99
N ASN A 254 -3.02 11.57 -121.92
CA ASN A 254 -1.74 10.85 -121.87
C ASN A 254 -1.74 9.62 -122.79
N GLN A 255 -2.85 8.87 -122.85
CA GLN A 255 -3.02 7.77 -123.80
C GLN A 255 -2.89 8.25 -125.25
N VAL A 256 -3.52 9.37 -125.60
CA VAL A 256 -3.42 9.99 -126.93
C VAL A 256 -1.97 10.37 -127.26
N GLN A 257 -1.21 10.91 -126.29
CA GLN A 257 0.21 11.26 -126.49
C GLN A 257 1.13 10.04 -126.68
N THR A 258 0.94 8.95 -125.92
CA THR A 258 1.70 7.70 -126.15
C THR A 258 1.36 7.04 -127.49
N THR A 259 0.13 7.19 -127.98
CA THR A 259 -0.27 6.65 -129.28
C THR A 259 0.34 7.44 -130.44
N GLN A 260 0.59 8.75 -130.25
CA GLN A 260 1.30 9.59 -131.22
C GLN A 260 2.82 9.35 -131.26
N HIS A 261 3.41 8.79 -130.19
CA HIS A 261 4.85 8.46 -130.16
C HIS A 261 5.22 7.11 -130.81
N PHE A 262 4.23 6.32 -131.25
CA PHE A 262 4.41 5.03 -131.93
C PHE A 262 3.98 5.04 -133.42
N GLN A 263 3.83 6.21 -134.02
CA GLN A 263 3.77 6.35 -135.48
C GLN A 263 5.12 6.89 -135.98
N PRO A 264 5.78 6.22 -136.96
CA PRO A 264 7.11 6.59 -137.44
C PRO A 264 7.18 7.97 -138.09
#